data_AF-A0A397CKY5-F1
#
_entry.id   AF-A0A397CKY5-F1
#
_cell.length_a   1.000
_cell.length_b   1.000
_cell.length_c   1.000
_cell.angle_alpha   90.00
_cell.angle_beta   90.00
_cell.angle_gamma   90.00
#
_symmetry.space_group_name_H-M   'P 1'
#
loop_
_entity.id
_entity.type
_entity.pdbx_description
1 polymer ?
#
loop_
_entity_poly.entity_id
_entity_poly.type
_entity_poly.pdbx_seq_one_letter_code
_entity_poly.pdbx_strand_id
1 'polypeptide(L)'
;PIGNGEDAKFERLGRKVAAATGGNYKSQTSAALYPAFGAFDDYTYRTYQKPVLTVEVAGSGFVVDASTIRTRGTEIFKALSQFAQEVERFDVNNTAC
;
A
#
# COMPACT_ATOMS: atom_id res chain seq x y z
N PRO A 1 -6.91 8.72 14.29
CA PRO A 1 -6.71 7.26 14.28
C PRO A 1 -7.22 6.65 12.96
N ILE A 2 -6.35 5.94 12.27
CA ILE A 2 -6.59 5.25 10.99
C ILE A 2 -7.13 3.84 11.31
N GLY A 3 -8.32 3.78 11.90
CA GLY A 3 -9.08 2.53 12.00
C GLY A 3 -8.68 1.63 13.17
N ASN A 4 -9.40 1.78 14.29
CA ASN A 4 -9.62 0.72 15.27
C ASN A 4 -8.35 0.08 15.91
N GLY A 5 -7.22 0.79 15.95
CA GLY A 5 -5.99 0.30 16.59
C GLY A 5 -5.05 -0.46 15.65
N GLU A 6 -5.30 -0.45 14.33
CA GLU A 6 -4.44 -1.12 13.35
C GLU A 6 -3.44 -0.19 12.65
N ASP A 7 -3.41 1.10 13.02
CA ASP A 7 -2.54 2.14 12.44
C ASP A 7 -1.07 1.67 12.32
N ALA A 8 -0.52 1.08 13.38
CA ALA A 8 0.87 0.60 13.39
C ALA A 8 1.10 -0.59 12.44
N LYS A 9 0.09 -1.45 12.23
CA LYS A 9 0.15 -2.56 11.28
C LYS A 9 0.18 -2.02 9.85
N PHE A 10 -0.68 -1.05 9.54
CA PHE A 10 -0.70 -0.39 8.23
C PHE A 10 0.57 0.41 7.96
N GLU A 11 1.11 1.12 8.95
CA GLU A 11 2.37 1.84 8.83
C GLU A 11 3.53 0.87 8.52
N ARG A 12 3.62 -0.25 9.24
CA ARG A 12 4.62 -1.29 8.99
C ARG A 12 4.48 -1.86 7.58
N LEU A 13 3.27 -2.28 7.21
CA LEU A 13 2.97 -2.86 5.89
C LEU A 13 3.35 -1.89 4.77
N GLY A 14 2.87 -0.64 4.84
CA GLY A 14 3.16 0.37 3.82
C GLY A 14 4.65 0.68 3.71
N ARG A 15 5.36 0.86 4.83
CA ARG A 15 6.81 1.11 4.85
C ARG A 15 7.61 -0.05 4.25
N LYS A 16 7.26 -1.29 4.56
CA LYS A 16 7.94 -2.49 4.04
C LYS A 16 7.72 -2.63 2.54
N VAL A 17 6.48 -2.46 2.08
CA VAL A 17 6.14 -2.50 0.65
C VAL A 17 6.87 -1.40 -0.11
N ALA A 18 6.85 -0.15 0.38
CA ALA A 18 7.56 0.97 -0.25
C ALA A 18 9.08 0.79 -0.28
N ALA A 19 9.68 0.19 0.76
CA ALA A 19 11.11 -0.13 0.75
C ALA A 19 11.46 -1.18 -0.33
N ALA A 20 10.59 -2.19 -0.53
CA ALA A 20 10.82 -3.25 -1.50
C ALA A 20 10.83 -2.77 -2.96
N THR A 21 10.17 -1.65 -3.28
CA THR A 21 10.18 -1.07 -4.64
C THR A 21 11.50 -0.37 -5.00
N GLY A 22 12.46 -0.27 -4.08
CA GLY A 22 13.72 0.45 -4.30
C GLY A 22 13.73 1.87 -3.72
N GLY A 23 12.77 2.20 -2.84
CA GLY A 23 12.82 3.41 -2.00
C GLY A 23 12.27 4.69 -2.63
N ASN A 24 11.81 4.65 -3.89
CA ASN A 24 11.25 5.82 -4.58
C ASN A 24 9.76 6.08 -4.28
N TYR A 25 9.10 5.17 -3.56
CA TYR A 25 7.70 5.31 -3.18
C TYR A 25 7.61 5.79 -1.73
N LYS A 26 6.65 6.66 -1.45
CA LYS A 26 6.36 7.15 -0.11
C LYS A 26 5.15 6.41 0.46
N SER A 27 5.34 5.73 1.58
CA SER A 27 4.24 5.18 2.37
C SER A 27 3.52 6.30 3.12
N GLN A 28 2.21 6.40 2.96
CA GLN A 28 1.36 7.37 3.66
C GLN A 28 -0.11 6.94 3.62
N THR A 29 -0.95 7.59 4.42
CA THR A 29 -2.40 7.41 4.31
C THR A 29 -2.94 8.09 3.06
N SER A 30 -4.07 7.60 2.53
CA SER A 30 -4.76 8.23 1.40
C SER A 30 -5.07 9.71 1.69
N ALA A 31 -5.57 10.01 2.90
CA ALA A 31 -5.88 11.38 3.33
C ALA A 31 -4.65 12.33 3.37
N ALA A 32 -3.43 11.80 3.47
CA ALA A 32 -2.20 12.60 3.41
C ALA A 32 -1.82 12.99 1.97
N LEU A 33 -2.36 12.31 0.97
CA LEU A 33 -2.26 12.71 -0.44
C LEU A 33 -3.32 13.78 -0.75
N TYR A 34 -4.59 13.46 -0.47
CA TYR A 34 -5.72 14.39 -0.43
C TYR A 34 -6.93 13.68 0.23
N PRO A 35 -7.94 14.42 0.76
CA PRO A 35 -9.14 13.80 1.27
C PRO A 35 -9.88 13.00 0.18
N ALA A 36 -9.92 11.68 0.32
CA ALA A 36 -10.65 10.76 -0.54
C ALA A 36 -11.44 9.81 0.36
N PHE A 37 -12.72 9.60 0.03
CA PHE A 37 -13.63 8.78 0.84
C PHE A 37 -14.46 7.87 -0.06
N GLY A 38 -14.72 6.65 0.40
CA GLY A 38 -15.56 5.69 -0.32
C GLY A 38 -14.84 5.01 -1.48
N ALA A 39 -13.50 5.02 -1.44
CA ALA A 39 -12.67 4.32 -2.41
C ALA A 39 -12.77 2.79 -2.20
N PHE A 40 -12.26 2.05 -3.18
CA PHE A 40 -12.36 0.59 -3.17
C PHE A 40 -11.61 -0.05 -1.99
N ASP A 41 -10.48 0.51 -1.59
CA ASP A 41 -9.71 0.12 -0.42
C ASP A 41 -10.47 0.41 0.89
N ASP A 42 -11.11 1.59 1.03
CA ASP A 42 -11.98 1.91 2.17
C ASP A 42 -13.09 0.86 2.35
N TYR A 43 -13.80 0.55 1.26
CA TYR A 43 -14.88 -0.44 1.27
C TYR A 43 -14.35 -1.83 1.61
N THR A 44 -13.24 -2.25 1.00
CA THR A 44 -12.67 -3.58 1.19
C THR A 44 -12.25 -3.79 2.64
N TYR A 45 -11.54 -2.83 3.25
CA TYR A 45 -11.14 -2.95 4.64
C TYR A 45 -12.35 -2.95 5.59
N ARG A 46 -13.32 -2.06 5.38
CA ARG A 46 -14.53 -1.99 6.23
C ARG A 46 -15.39 -3.24 6.15
N THR A 47 -15.41 -3.91 4.99
CA THR A 47 -16.24 -5.09 4.77
C THR A 47 -15.57 -6.36 5.29
N TYR A 48 -14.26 -6.53 5.05
CA TYR A 48 -13.58 -7.80 5.27
C TYR A 48 -12.54 -7.78 6.38
N GLN A 49 -12.16 -6.59 6.87
CA GLN A 49 -11.09 -6.41 7.85
C GLN A 49 -9.82 -7.14 7.43
N LYS A 50 -9.39 -6.90 6.18
CA LYS A 50 -8.16 -7.44 5.60
C LYS A 50 -7.23 -6.30 5.20
N PRO A 51 -5.90 -6.50 5.24
CA PRO A 51 -4.96 -5.49 4.79
C PRO A 51 -5.26 -5.06 3.36
N VAL A 52 -5.23 -3.76 3.13
CA VAL A 52 -5.42 -3.13 1.82
C VAL A 52 -4.31 -2.10 1.58
N LEU A 53 -3.99 -1.86 0.32
CA LEU A 53 -3.16 -0.73 -0.09
C LEU A 53 -3.58 -0.26 -1.49
N THR A 54 -3.24 0.99 -1.79
CA THR A 54 -3.29 1.57 -3.12
C THR A 54 -1.85 1.90 -3.53
N VAL A 55 -1.43 1.53 -4.74
CA VAL A 55 -0.10 1.89 -5.28
C VAL A 55 -0.28 2.90 -6.41
N GLU A 56 0.14 4.13 -6.17
CA GLU A 56 0.26 5.16 -7.20
C GLU A 56 1.54 4.93 -8.01
N VAL A 57 1.42 4.29 -9.18
CA VAL A 57 2.57 3.93 -10.03
C VAL A 57 3.35 5.20 -10.41
N ALA A 58 4.67 5.16 -10.24
CA ALA A 58 5.53 6.31 -10.49
C ALA A 58 5.41 6.84 -11.93
N GLY A 59 5.26 8.15 -12.06
CA GLY A 59 5.16 8.89 -13.32
C GLY A 59 4.77 10.35 -13.05
N SER A 60 4.94 11.21 -14.05
CA SER A 60 4.52 12.62 -13.97
C SER A 60 3.08 12.85 -14.50
N GLY A 61 2.42 11.80 -14.96
CA GLY A 61 1.07 11.85 -15.53
C GLY A 61 0.65 10.50 -16.12
N PHE A 62 -0.48 10.49 -16.83
CA PHE A 62 -1.05 9.27 -17.42
C PHE A 62 -0.35 8.80 -18.71
N VAL A 63 0.33 9.72 -19.40
CA VAL A 63 1.11 9.43 -20.61
C VAL A 63 2.59 9.48 -20.23
N VAL A 64 3.25 8.33 -20.29
CA VAL A 64 4.66 8.15 -19.96
C VAL A 64 5.37 7.38 -21.07
N ASP A 65 6.69 7.50 -21.15
CA ASP A 65 7.49 6.81 -22.15
C ASP A 65 7.43 5.28 -21.95
N ALA A 66 7.22 4.54 -23.05
CA ALA A 66 7.12 3.09 -23.04
C ALA A 66 8.38 2.39 -22.51
N SER A 67 9.55 3.02 -22.60
CA SER A 67 10.80 2.53 -22.01
C SER A 67 10.71 2.36 -20.49
N THR A 68 9.81 3.09 -19.81
CA THR A 68 9.63 2.99 -18.35
C THR A 68 8.85 1.74 -17.91
N ILE A 69 8.12 1.09 -18.83
CA ILE A 69 7.17 0.01 -18.52
C ILE A 69 7.85 -1.13 -17.75
N ARG A 70 9.03 -1.59 -18.21
CA ARG A 70 9.74 -2.70 -17.55
C ARG A 70 10.21 -2.33 -16.15
N THR A 71 10.68 -1.10 -15.97
CA THR A 71 11.08 -0.58 -14.65
C THR A 71 9.88 -0.52 -13.71
N ARG A 72 8.77 0.10 -14.13
CA ARG A 72 7.55 0.21 -13.30
C ARG A 72 6.97 -1.17 -12.98
N GLY A 73 6.92 -2.07 -13.96
CA GLY A 73 6.46 -3.45 -13.76
C GLY A 73 7.30 -4.21 -12.72
N THR A 74 8.62 -4.00 -12.71
CA THR A 74 9.53 -4.60 -11.72
C THR A 74 9.27 -4.05 -10.32
N GLU A 75 9.02 -2.75 -10.19
CA GLU A 75 8.66 -2.12 -8.91
C GLU A 75 7.33 -2.70 -8.37
N ILE A 76 6.29 -2.76 -9.20
CA ILE A 76 4.99 -3.31 -8.80
C ILE A 76 5.06 -4.79 -8.46
N PHE A 77 5.83 -5.57 -9.22
CA PHE A 77 6.07 -6.98 -8.88
C PHE A 77 6.68 -7.14 -7.48
N LYS A 78 7.68 -6.32 -7.14
CA LYS A 78 8.29 -6.31 -5.81
C LYS A 78 7.31 -5.84 -4.72
N ALA A 79 6.50 -4.82 -5.00
CA ALA A 79 5.48 -4.33 -4.09
C ALA A 79 4.47 -5.44 -3.74
N LEU A 80 3.93 -6.12 -4.76
CA LEU A 80 2.95 -7.20 -4.58
C LEU A 80 3.56 -8.41 -3.86
N SER A 81 4.81 -8.76 -4.19
CA SER A 81 5.53 -9.84 -3.51
C SER A 81 5.74 -9.54 -2.02
N GLN A 82 6.12 -8.30 -1.69
CA GLN A 82 6.29 -7.89 -0.30
C GLN A 82 4.95 -7.76 0.44
N PHE A 83 3.90 -7.30 -0.25
CA PHE A 83 2.55 -7.24 0.30
C PHE A 83 2.07 -8.62 0.73
N ALA A 84 2.26 -9.65 -0.09
CA ALA A 84 1.89 -11.02 0.26
C ALA A 84 2.55 -11.49 1.57
N GLN A 85 3.83 -11.17 1.79
CA GLN A 85 4.53 -11.48 3.05
C GLN A 85 4.00 -10.68 4.25
N GLU A 86 3.65 -9.42 4.04
CA GLU A 86 3.12 -8.58 5.12
C GLU A 86 1.67 -8.94 5.47
N VAL A 87 0.89 -9.46 4.53
CA VAL A 87 -0.48 -9.97 4.77
C VAL A 87 -0.46 -11.11 5.79
N GLU A 88 0.49 -12.05 5.70
CA GLU A 88 0.63 -13.12 6.70
C GLU A 88 0.90 -12.59 8.11
N ARG A 89 1.54 -11.41 8.21
CA ARG A 89 1.85 -10.71 9.47
C ARG A 89 0.77 -9.72 9.88
N PHE A 90 -0.23 -9.51 9.03
CA PHE A 90 -1.37 -8.63 9.25
C PHE A 90 -2.54 -9.48 9.75
N ASP A 91 -2.36 -10.10 10.92
CA ASP A 91 -3.45 -10.78 11.59
C ASP A 91 -4.28 -9.74 12.36
N VAL A 92 -5.52 -9.54 11.95
CA VAL A 92 -6.47 -8.64 12.60
C VAL A 92 -6.92 -9.14 13.98
N ASN A 93 -6.67 -10.41 14.28
CA ASN A 93 -6.92 -11.00 15.60
C ASN A 93 -5.68 -10.99 16.50
N ASN A 94 -4.50 -10.69 15.95
CA ASN A 94 -3.27 -10.60 16.72
C ASN A 94 -3.11 -9.19 17.30
N THR A 95 -3.13 -9.10 18.62
CA THR A 95 -2.99 -7.87 19.41
C THR A 95 -1.55 -7.62 19.89
N ALA A 96 -0.61 -8.52 19.59
CA ALA A 96 0.80 -8.32 19.92
C ALA A 96 1.44 -7.36 18.90
N CYS A 97 1.75 -6.15 19.35
CA CYS A 97 2.57 -5.16 18.64
C CYS A 97 4.06 -5.52 18.70
#